data_AF-K8XLQ5-F1
#
_entry.id   AF-K8XLQ5-F1
#
_cell.length_a   1.000
_cell.length_b   1.000
_cell.length_c   1.000
_cell.angle_alpha   90.00
_cell.angle_beta   90.00
_cell.angle_gamma   90.00
#
_symmetry.space_group_name_H-M   'P 1'
#
loop_
_entity.id
_entity.type
_entity.pdbx_description
1 polymer ?
#
loop_
_entity_poly.entity_id
_entity_poly.type
_entity_poly.pdbx_seq_one_letter_code
_entity_poly.pdbx_strand_id
1 'polypeptide(L)'
;MSETNMGRIPVGDPIPLRFDPTTKQRLEELAADIGPRRFGALVRVAARRLLADPDRVPDALNQARRASADARRITWAERPLDLDPATSTRLNELAQEFHTDRSAIVRVAVHRFLTGAGRFRHPVLRENARTDLTCRTRVYVNRSTLVRLEKLISRNGDAPTAAAIRVAVRRLLDDPGDLTADLATIGTARDLTPETLGPRTNVHFDNELRDQLDALAGRLESDRAELMRLAARQLLANPRDLEKAVTEEIYRGDANRDLLIARDTRRRQAAAADQPAHAPTRAPSPQGNPFGKRHVFRFDEDTKRRLEKLADDYGPRRVSALLRVGIRTLIAYPAAGEALAQARRADAQARALPHDPVTLKLDSPTAACFRTLAARYEASPRDLVAVAVHRLLAAPGHHRPTLIAEAATSGLDEKFKVSLRPSARRDIEQLADRHGTRLSSALVRVAVRRLLDNPADLAGDLENIAPVHDLRPAERTARVDVALDDELLAHLDALADRLGSNRQELVYLAAQRILRFHNNIEDRMLDEMFRAQNNRKHLLAKHARRERTRRKDRDDTV
;
A
#
# COMPACT_ATOMS: atom_id res chain seq x y z
N MET A 1 -33.59 -0.82 13.23
CA MET A 1 -32.69 0.31 12.91
C MET A 1 -31.28 -0.22 12.69
N SER A 2 -30.83 -0.20 11.43
CA SER A 2 -29.68 -0.91 10.85
C SER A 2 -28.31 -0.44 11.38
N GLU A 3 -27.31 -1.35 11.33
CA GLU A 3 -25.91 -1.19 11.77
C GLU A 3 -25.13 -0.03 11.12
N THR A 4 -25.74 0.65 10.15
CA THR A 4 -25.08 1.64 9.29
C THR A 4 -24.80 2.97 9.99
N ASN A 5 -25.47 3.35 11.08
CA ASN A 5 -25.36 4.72 11.63
C ASN A 5 -24.30 4.94 12.73
N MET A 6 -23.44 3.97 13.05
CA MET A 6 -22.47 4.07 14.17
C MET A 6 -21.38 5.16 14.03
N GLY A 7 -21.28 5.87 12.89
CA GLY A 7 -20.32 6.96 12.69
C GLY A 7 -20.93 8.37 12.61
N ARG A 8 -22.23 8.54 12.93
CA ARG A 8 -23.01 9.73 12.53
C ARG A 8 -23.44 10.67 13.67
N ILE A 9 -22.97 10.48 14.89
CA ILE A 9 -23.27 11.42 15.98
C ILE A 9 -22.15 12.47 16.02
N PRO A 10 -22.39 13.72 15.59
CA PRO A 10 -21.37 14.74 15.50
C PRO A 10 -20.88 15.15 16.90
N VAL A 11 -19.55 15.12 17.08
CA VAL A 11 -18.87 15.63 18.27
C VAL A 11 -18.49 17.07 17.97
N GLY A 12 -19.41 18.02 18.18
CA GLY A 12 -19.21 19.46 17.90
C GLY A 12 -19.33 19.87 16.42
N ASP A 13 -19.04 21.15 16.12
CA ASP A 13 -19.21 21.69 14.76
C ASP A 13 -18.16 21.15 13.77
N PRO A 14 -18.52 20.99 12.49
CA PRO A 14 -17.60 20.50 11.47
C PRO A 14 -16.51 21.51 11.12
N ILE A 15 -15.27 21.06 11.13
CA ILE A 15 -14.11 21.82 10.67
C ILE A 15 -13.67 21.30 9.30
N PRO A 16 -13.42 22.20 8.33
CA PRO A 16 -12.96 21.79 7.02
C PRO A 16 -11.46 21.54 6.98
N LEU A 17 -11.08 20.31 6.65
CA LEU A 17 -9.70 19.90 6.48
C LEU A 17 -9.41 19.57 5.02
N ARG A 18 -8.18 19.83 4.59
CA ARG A 18 -7.66 19.43 3.29
C ARG A 18 -6.34 18.70 3.49
N PHE A 19 -6.30 17.45 3.04
CA PHE A 19 -5.10 16.62 3.03
C PHE A 19 -4.65 16.43 1.59
N ASP A 20 -3.37 16.16 1.36
CA ASP A 20 -2.93 15.74 0.03
C ASP A 20 -3.61 14.41 -0.35
N PRO A 21 -3.82 14.11 -1.64
CA PRO A 21 -4.57 12.93 -2.07
C PRO A 21 -4.03 11.61 -1.51
N THR A 22 -2.71 11.50 -1.37
CA THR A 22 -2.06 10.27 -0.90
C THR A 22 -2.24 10.06 0.60
N THR A 23 -2.07 11.12 1.40
CA THR A 23 -2.34 11.10 2.84
C THR A 23 -3.81 10.84 3.10
N LYS A 24 -4.72 11.46 2.34
CA LYS A 24 -6.16 11.23 2.48
C LYS A 24 -6.53 9.78 2.21
N GLN A 25 -6.07 9.22 1.09
CA GLN A 25 -6.33 7.83 0.73
C GLN A 25 -5.83 6.87 1.81
N ARG A 26 -4.59 7.05 2.28
CA ARG A 26 -4.01 6.20 3.33
C ARG A 26 -4.77 6.29 4.66
N LEU A 27 -5.25 7.48 5.04
CA LEU A 27 -6.09 7.65 6.22
C LEU A 27 -7.46 6.98 6.05
N GLU A 28 -8.03 7.01 4.84
CA GLU A 28 -9.29 6.32 4.54
C GLU A 28 -9.13 4.80 4.56
N GLU A 29 -8.03 4.27 4.02
CA GLU A 29 -7.66 2.85 4.10
C GLU A 29 -7.48 2.42 5.57
N LEU A 30 -6.68 3.16 6.35
CA LEU A 30 -6.51 2.90 7.78
C LEU A 30 -7.82 3.00 8.57
N ALA A 31 -8.68 3.97 8.24
CA ALA A 31 -9.98 4.08 8.88
C ALA A 31 -10.90 2.91 8.51
N ALA A 32 -10.86 2.45 7.25
CA ALA A 32 -11.66 1.32 6.77
C ALA A 32 -11.25 0.00 7.44
N ASP A 33 -9.95 -0.21 7.66
CA ASP A 33 -9.40 -1.37 8.37
C ASP A 33 -9.87 -1.44 9.83
N ILE A 34 -10.03 -0.28 10.50
CA ILE A 34 -10.56 -0.20 11.87
C ILE A 34 -12.09 -0.37 11.87
N GLY A 35 -12.77 0.05 10.81
CA GLY A 35 -14.20 -0.19 10.60
C GLY A 35 -14.91 0.91 9.82
N PRO A 36 -16.10 0.63 9.27
CA PRO A 36 -16.81 1.58 8.43
C PRO A 36 -17.09 2.88 9.18
N ARG A 37 -16.86 4.02 8.51
CA ARG A 37 -17.20 5.38 8.99
C ARG A 37 -16.42 5.86 10.22
N ARG A 38 -15.19 5.38 10.43
CA ARG A 38 -14.32 5.78 11.56
C ARG A 38 -13.28 6.87 11.26
N PHE A 39 -13.28 7.41 10.05
CA PHE A 39 -12.34 8.44 9.60
C PHE A 39 -12.28 9.67 10.53
N GLY A 40 -13.44 10.20 10.95
CA GLY A 40 -13.47 11.37 11.83
C GLY A 40 -12.87 11.11 13.21
N ALA A 41 -13.06 9.91 13.77
CA ALA A 41 -12.45 9.53 15.04
C ALA A 41 -10.93 9.33 14.91
N LEU A 42 -10.48 8.74 13.80
CA LEU A 42 -9.06 8.61 13.48
C LEU A 42 -8.36 9.97 13.41
N VAL A 43 -8.98 10.95 12.77
CA VAL A 43 -8.45 12.32 12.67
C VAL A 43 -8.40 13.00 14.04
N ARG A 44 -9.40 12.80 14.91
CA ARG A 44 -9.37 13.31 16.30
C ARG A 44 -8.27 12.67 17.14
N VAL A 45 -8.06 11.36 17.02
CA VAL A 45 -6.93 10.66 17.67
C VAL A 45 -5.60 11.25 17.21
N ALA A 46 -5.46 11.57 15.92
CA ALA A 46 -4.27 12.24 15.41
C ALA A 46 -4.02 13.58 16.09
N ALA A 47 -5.07 14.41 16.20
CA ALA A 47 -4.99 15.70 16.88
C ALA A 47 -4.60 15.56 18.35
N ARG A 48 -5.22 14.62 19.08
CA ARG A 48 -4.92 14.37 20.50
C ARG A 48 -3.50 13.85 20.71
N ARG A 49 -2.97 13.04 19.80
CA ARG A 49 -1.57 12.58 19.84
C ARG A 49 -0.58 13.72 19.61
N LEU A 50 -0.90 14.65 18.70
CA LEU A 50 -0.09 15.85 18.49
C LEU A 50 -0.06 16.74 19.74
N LEU A 51 -1.22 16.90 20.39
CA LEU A 51 -1.35 17.71 21.61
C LEU A 51 -0.75 17.05 22.86
N ALA A 52 -0.50 15.74 22.85
CA ALA A 52 0.09 15.03 23.97
C ALA A 52 1.58 15.35 24.18
N ASP A 53 2.28 15.85 23.15
CA ASP A 53 3.70 16.23 23.20
C ASP A 53 3.92 17.57 22.46
N PRO A 54 3.41 18.70 23.02
CA PRO A 54 3.39 19.99 22.33
C PRO A 54 4.80 20.56 22.11
N ASP A 55 5.78 20.19 22.94
CA ASP A 55 7.14 20.71 22.89
C ASP A 55 7.94 20.16 21.70
N ARG A 56 7.55 18.99 21.16
CA ARG A 56 8.15 18.43 19.93
C ARG A 56 7.50 18.90 18.64
N VAL A 57 6.36 19.56 18.72
CA VAL A 57 5.63 20.07 17.55
C VAL A 57 6.42 21.12 16.75
N PRO A 58 7.14 22.09 17.35
CA PRO A 58 7.91 23.08 16.60
C PRO A 58 8.95 22.45 15.65
N ASP A 59 9.73 21.50 16.15
CA ASP A 59 10.77 20.83 15.37
C ASP A 59 10.18 19.97 14.25
N ALA A 60 9.14 19.20 14.57
CA ALA A 60 8.44 18.37 13.60
C ALA A 60 7.74 19.22 12.51
N LEU A 61 7.18 20.37 12.89
CA LEU A 61 6.55 21.32 11.96
C LEU A 61 7.61 21.95 11.05
N ASN A 62 8.74 22.39 11.60
CA ASN A 62 9.85 22.93 10.82
C ASN A 62 10.43 21.89 9.85
N GLN A 63 10.59 20.65 10.29
CA GLN A 63 11.02 19.55 9.42
C GLN A 63 9.99 19.27 8.32
N ALA A 64 8.69 19.27 8.64
CA ALA A 64 7.63 19.07 7.66
C ALA A 64 7.56 20.23 6.64
N ARG A 65 7.79 21.48 7.07
CA ARG A 65 7.90 22.66 6.20
C ARG A 65 9.10 22.55 5.26
N ARG A 66 10.28 22.16 5.77
CA ARG A 66 11.49 21.93 4.95
C ARG A 66 11.29 20.79 3.96
N ALA A 67 10.80 19.63 4.39
CA ALA A 67 10.54 18.50 3.50
C ALA A 67 9.47 18.84 2.43
N SER A 68 8.45 19.62 2.81
CA SER A 68 7.46 20.15 1.86
C SER A 68 8.10 21.12 0.86
N ALA A 69 9.04 21.96 1.30
CA ALA A 69 9.81 22.82 0.42
C ALA A 69 10.70 22.00 -0.53
N ASP A 70 11.43 21.00 -0.03
CA ASP A 70 12.29 20.16 -0.86
C ASP A 70 11.49 19.38 -1.92
N ALA A 71 10.35 18.79 -1.54
CA ALA A 71 9.49 18.04 -2.44
C ALA A 71 8.79 18.93 -3.49
N ARG A 72 8.53 20.20 -3.15
CA ARG A 72 7.90 21.16 -4.05
C ARG A 72 8.91 21.96 -4.86
N ARG A 73 10.22 21.78 -4.60
CA ARG A 73 11.29 22.54 -5.26
C ARG A 73 11.18 22.43 -6.77
N ILE A 74 10.92 23.56 -7.42
CA ILE A 74 10.75 23.63 -8.87
C ILE A 74 12.12 23.43 -9.53
N THR A 75 12.22 22.49 -10.48
CA THR A 75 13.39 22.39 -11.36
C THR A 75 13.54 23.68 -12.14
N TRP A 76 14.59 24.44 -11.84
CA TRP A 76 14.91 25.66 -12.56
C TRP A 76 15.37 25.33 -13.97
N ALA A 77 14.80 26.04 -14.94
CA ALA A 77 15.28 26.01 -16.30
C ALA A 77 16.29 27.13 -16.45
N GLU A 78 17.51 26.73 -16.80
CA GLU A 78 18.55 27.68 -17.13
C GLU A 78 18.27 28.31 -18.50
N ARG A 79 18.40 29.64 -18.59
CA ARG A 79 18.31 30.37 -19.85
C ARG A 79 19.50 31.33 -20.00
N PRO A 80 20.18 31.31 -21.17
CA PRO A 80 21.10 32.38 -21.51
C PRO A 80 20.29 33.65 -21.75
N LEU A 81 20.74 34.76 -21.16
CA LEU A 81 20.16 36.07 -21.31
C LEU A 81 21.28 37.06 -21.63
N ASP A 82 21.25 37.60 -22.84
CA ASP A 82 22.15 38.68 -23.24
C ASP A 82 21.52 40.00 -22.81
N LEU A 83 22.28 40.83 -22.08
CA LEU A 83 21.88 42.11 -21.51
C LEU A 83 22.81 43.22 -22.03
N ASP A 84 22.33 44.46 -22.06
CA ASP A 84 23.20 45.61 -22.19
C ASP A 84 24.00 45.84 -20.88
N PRO A 85 25.18 46.49 -20.95
CA PRO A 85 26.05 46.69 -19.78
C PRO A 85 25.38 47.42 -18.61
N ALA A 86 24.53 48.41 -18.89
CA ALA A 86 23.84 49.19 -17.85
C ALA A 86 22.84 48.32 -17.08
N THR A 87 21.99 47.58 -17.80
CA THR A 87 21.01 46.64 -17.20
C THR A 87 21.73 45.53 -16.41
N SER A 88 22.84 45.02 -16.94
CA SER A 88 23.65 44.01 -16.24
C SER A 88 24.20 44.54 -14.91
N THR A 89 24.80 45.74 -14.93
CA THR A 89 25.38 46.36 -13.74
C THR A 89 24.32 46.63 -12.68
N ARG A 90 23.20 47.24 -13.07
CA ARG A 90 22.11 47.55 -12.14
C ARG A 90 21.49 46.29 -11.51
N LEU A 91 21.37 45.21 -12.27
CA LEU A 91 20.90 43.92 -11.75
C LEU A 91 21.87 43.31 -10.72
N ASN A 92 23.18 43.53 -10.86
CA ASN A 92 24.17 43.09 -9.88
C ASN A 92 24.10 43.92 -8.59
N GLU A 93 23.94 45.24 -8.71
CA GLU A 93 23.79 46.14 -7.56
C GLU A 93 22.58 45.74 -6.69
N LEU A 94 21.41 45.53 -7.32
CA LEU A 94 20.22 45.07 -6.59
C LEU A 94 20.41 43.69 -5.94
N ALA A 95 21.12 42.78 -6.61
CA ALA A 95 21.40 41.46 -6.02
C ALA A 95 22.24 41.60 -4.73
N GLN A 96 23.22 42.51 -4.73
CA GLN A 96 24.04 42.79 -3.55
C GLN A 96 23.26 43.50 -2.44
N GLU A 97 22.46 44.51 -2.80
CA GLU A 97 21.64 45.30 -1.88
C GLU A 97 20.64 44.43 -1.10
N PHE A 98 19.97 43.51 -1.78
CA PHE A 98 18.96 42.63 -1.19
C PHE A 98 19.52 41.28 -0.73
N HIS A 99 20.85 41.12 -0.70
CA HIS A 99 21.54 39.88 -0.32
C HIS A 99 20.97 38.63 -1.02
N THR A 100 20.69 38.75 -2.31
CA THR A 100 20.04 37.72 -3.13
C THR A 100 20.82 37.44 -4.41
N ASP A 101 20.32 36.52 -5.24
CA ASP A 101 20.91 36.25 -6.54
C ASP A 101 20.16 36.98 -7.68
N ARG A 102 20.86 37.19 -8.80
CA ARG A 102 20.28 37.82 -10.00
C ARG A 102 19.06 37.05 -10.51
N SER A 103 19.02 35.74 -10.29
CA SER A 103 17.93 34.90 -10.76
C SER A 103 16.64 35.13 -9.95
N ALA A 104 16.71 35.38 -8.65
CA ALA A 104 15.59 35.69 -7.79
C ALA A 104 14.93 37.00 -8.21
N ILE A 105 15.74 38.02 -8.48
CA ILE A 105 15.26 39.31 -9.02
C ILE A 105 14.60 39.10 -10.40
N VAL A 106 15.21 38.32 -11.29
CA VAL A 106 14.62 37.99 -12.59
C VAL A 106 13.32 37.19 -12.46
N ARG A 107 13.20 36.29 -11.47
CA ARG A 107 11.96 35.54 -11.19
C ARG A 107 10.84 36.48 -10.75
N VAL A 108 11.12 37.44 -9.88
CA VAL A 108 10.17 38.50 -9.49
C VAL A 108 9.76 39.35 -10.69
N ALA A 109 10.73 39.78 -11.50
CA ALA A 109 10.50 40.58 -12.70
C ALA A 109 9.53 39.88 -13.67
N VAL A 110 9.81 38.62 -14.02
CA VAL A 110 8.98 37.82 -14.92
C VAL A 110 7.61 37.54 -14.30
N HIS A 111 7.52 37.41 -12.97
CA HIS A 111 6.24 37.24 -12.30
C HIS A 111 5.35 38.48 -12.46
N ARG A 112 5.85 39.66 -12.08
CA ARG A 112 5.13 40.94 -12.24
C ARG A 112 4.73 41.16 -13.69
N PHE A 113 5.61 40.82 -14.62
CA PHE A 113 5.34 40.90 -16.05
C PHE A 113 4.17 40.01 -16.50
N LEU A 114 4.05 38.78 -15.97
CA LEU A 114 2.96 37.87 -16.32
C LEU A 114 1.64 38.17 -15.60
N THR A 115 1.68 38.81 -14.43
CA THR A 115 0.47 39.18 -13.67
C THR A 115 -0.06 40.57 -14.03
N GLY A 116 0.79 41.46 -14.53
CA GLY A 116 0.39 42.78 -14.99
C GLY A 116 -0.55 42.71 -16.19
N ALA A 117 -1.61 43.52 -16.19
CA ALA A 117 -2.42 43.76 -17.37
C ALA A 117 -1.67 44.73 -18.30
N GLY A 118 -1.15 44.24 -19.44
CA GLY A 118 -0.38 45.10 -20.34
C GLY A 118 -0.31 44.61 -21.79
N ARG A 119 -0.12 45.54 -22.72
CA ARG A 119 0.25 45.23 -24.11
C ARG A 119 1.76 45.03 -24.19
N PHE A 120 2.18 43.78 -24.29
CA PHE A 120 3.62 43.43 -24.26
C PHE A 120 4.26 43.30 -25.65
N ARG A 121 3.46 43.22 -26.72
CA ARG A 121 3.94 42.91 -28.08
C ARG A 121 4.96 43.93 -28.63
N HIS A 122 4.65 45.22 -28.61
CA HIS A 122 5.55 46.24 -29.16
C HIS A 122 6.87 46.39 -28.37
N PRO A 123 6.86 46.41 -27.02
CA PRO A 123 8.10 46.38 -26.24
C PRO A 123 8.97 45.17 -26.53
N VAL A 124 8.39 43.97 -26.61
CA VAL A 124 9.16 42.72 -26.83
C VAL A 124 9.78 42.66 -28.23
N LEU A 125 9.08 43.14 -29.26
CA LEU A 125 9.63 43.20 -30.62
C LEU A 125 10.79 44.20 -30.74
N ARG A 126 10.67 45.38 -30.11
CA ARG A 126 11.78 46.35 -30.04
C ARG A 126 12.99 45.75 -29.33
N GLU A 127 12.74 45.01 -28.25
CA GLU A 127 13.78 44.37 -27.46
C GLU A 127 14.47 43.20 -28.18
N ASN A 128 13.77 42.58 -29.13
CA ASN A 128 14.35 41.56 -29.98
C ASN A 128 15.30 42.14 -31.04
N ALA A 129 15.04 43.36 -31.52
CA ALA A 129 15.81 44.00 -32.57
C ALA A 129 17.07 44.72 -32.06
N ARG A 130 17.35 44.70 -30.76
CA ARG A 130 18.53 45.36 -30.17
C ARG A 130 19.82 44.63 -30.55
N THR A 131 20.85 45.42 -30.83
CA THR A 131 22.18 44.95 -31.25
C THR A 131 23.28 45.22 -30.23
N ASP A 132 22.97 45.92 -29.13
CA ASP A 132 23.92 46.36 -28.11
C ASP A 132 23.96 45.45 -26.86
N LEU A 133 23.51 44.20 -27.01
CA LEU A 133 23.44 43.20 -25.95
C LEU A 133 24.77 42.42 -25.85
N THR A 134 25.76 42.98 -25.15
CA THR A 134 27.12 42.43 -25.08
C THR A 134 27.41 41.61 -23.81
N CYS A 135 26.58 41.71 -22.77
CA CYS A 135 26.78 41.01 -21.51
C CYS A 135 25.93 39.74 -21.43
N ARG A 136 26.56 38.57 -21.56
CA ARG A 136 25.87 37.28 -21.43
C ARG A 136 25.81 36.82 -19.98
N THR A 137 24.61 36.53 -19.48
CA THR A 137 24.39 35.95 -18.15
C THR A 137 23.51 34.71 -18.20
N ARG A 138 23.62 33.83 -17.20
CA ARG A 138 22.77 32.64 -17.05
C ARG A 138 21.76 32.94 -15.95
N VAL A 139 20.48 32.84 -16.27
CA VAL A 139 19.39 33.07 -15.30
C VAL A 139 18.56 31.82 -15.12
N TYR A 140 18.15 31.58 -13.87
CA TYR A 140 17.36 30.43 -13.49
C TYR A 140 15.90 30.85 -13.26
N VAL A 141 15.02 30.39 -14.16
CA VAL A 141 13.59 30.73 -14.13
C VAL A 141 12.77 29.45 -14.02
N ASN A 142 11.61 29.54 -13.36
CA ASN A 142 10.69 28.42 -13.22
C ASN A 142 10.21 27.90 -14.58
N ARG A 143 10.27 26.59 -14.79
CA ARG A 143 9.82 25.95 -16.04
C ARG A 143 8.36 26.26 -16.35
N SER A 144 7.48 26.29 -15.34
CA SER A 144 6.06 26.65 -15.49
C SER A 144 5.85 28.11 -15.90
N THR A 145 6.69 29.02 -15.40
CA THR A 145 6.72 30.43 -15.77
C THR A 145 7.17 30.60 -17.22
N LEU A 146 8.20 29.87 -17.65
CA LEU A 146 8.63 29.85 -19.05
C LEU A 146 7.54 29.32 -19.99
N VAL A 147 6.87 28.22 -19.65
CA VAL A 147 5.77 27.68 -20.48
C VAL A 147 4.62 28.70 -20.60
N ARG A 148 4.29 29.41 -19.51
CA ARG A 148 3.28 30.48 -19.56
C ARG A 148 3.75 31.65 -20.44
N LEU A 149 5.01 32.02 -20.33
CA LEU A 149 5.61 33.09 -21.13
C LEU A 149 5.64 32.72 -22.63
N GLU A 150 6.05 31.50 -22.97
CA GLU A 150 6.03 30.94 -24.33
C GLU A 150 4.62 30.93 -24.90
N LYS A 151 3.61 30.50 -24.13
CA LYS A 151 2.19 30.56 -24.54
C LYS A 151 1.67 31.98 -24.74
N LEU A 152 2.13 32.93 -23.92
CA LEU A 152 1.75 34.33 -24.04
C LEU A 152 2.35 34.96 -25.29
N ILE A 153 3.60 34.62 -25.61
CA ILE A 153 4.30 35.14 -26.78
C ILE A 153 3.80 34.50 -28.08
N SER A 154 3.58 33.18 -28.12
CA SER A 154 3.08 32.50 -29.32
C SER A 154 1.72 33.02 -29.79
N ARG A 155 0.87 33.50 -28.86
CA ARG A 155 -0.39 34.18 -29.19
C ARG A 155 -0.21 35.56 -29.82
N ASN A 156 0.97 36.16 -29.71
CA ASN A 156 1.28 37.56 -30.06
C ASN A 156 2.38 37.70 -31.15
N GLY A 157 2.77 36.60 -31.80
CA GLY A 157 3.84 36.51 -32.80
C GLY A 157 5.12 35.90 -32.23
N ASP A 158 5.85 35.15 -33.06
CA ASP A 158 7.04 34.36 -32.69
C ASP A 158 8.25 35.24 -32.29
N ALA A 159 8.13 35.98 -31.20
CA ALA A 159 9.26 36.68 -30.58
C ALA A 159 10.01 35.73 -29.61
N PRO A 160 11.33 35.88 -29.43
CA PRO A 160 12.07 35.00 -28.54
C PRO A 160 11.77 35.31 -27.07
N THR A 161 11.61 34.25 -26.28
CA THR A 161 11.39 34.28 -24.82
C THR A 161 12.41 35.16 -24.08
N ALA A 162 13.65 35.21 -24.56
CA ALA A 162 14.72 36.04 -23.99
C ALA A 162 14.40 37.55 -24.06
N ALA A 163 13.80 38.03 -25.14
CA ALA A 163 13.41 39.43 -25.28
C ALA A 163 12.31 39.81 -24.28
N ALA A 164 11.36 38.90 -24.02
CA ALA A 164 10.32 39.13 -23.02
C ALA A 164 10.88 39.15 -21.58
N ILE A 165 11.85 38.30 -21.28
CA ILE A 165 12.56 38.32 -19.99
C ILE A 165 13.32 39.65 -19.84
N ARG A 166 13.99 40.15 -20.88
CA ARG A 166 14.65 41.47 -20.86
C ARG A 166 13.68 42.61 -20.57
N VAL A 167 12.52 42.64 -21.24
CA VAL A 167 11.49 43.66 -20.99
C VAL A 167 11.00 43.59 -19.55
N ALA A 168 10.77 42.37 -19.03
CA ALA A 168 10.35 42.18 -17.64
C ALA A 168 11.39 42.74 -16.66
N VAL A 169 12.68 42.42 -16.87
CA VAL A 169 13.78 42.92 -16.05
C VAL A 169 13.85 44.44 -16.10
N ARG A 170 13.84 45.07 -17.28
CA ARG A 170 13.91 46.54 -17.34
C ARG A 170 12.74 47.22 -16.66
N ARG A 171 11.52 46.73 -16.82
CA ARG A 171 10.36 47.28 -16.09
C ARG A 171 10.54 47.22 -14.58
N LEU A 172 11.15 46.15 -14.07
CA LEU A 172 11.47 46.05 -12.64
C LEU A 172 12.59 47.02 -12.24
N LEU A 173 13.59 47.23 -13.09
CA LEU A 173 14.67 48.16 -12.81
C LEU A 173 14.21 49.63 -12.86
N ASP A 174 13.28 49.94 -13.76
CA ASP A 174 12.68 51.27 -13.91
C ASP A 174 11.72 51.58 -12.75
N ASP A 175 11.01 50.56 -12.24
CA ASP A 175 10.12 50.67 -11.07
C ASP A 175 10.25 49.44 -10.15
N PRO A 176 11.18 49.48 -9.16
CA PRO A 176 11.45 48.35 -8.28
C PRO A 176 10.30 48.08 -7.29
N GLY A 177 9.46 49.08 -6.97
CA GLY A 177 8.41 48.94 -5.95
C GLY A 177 8.94 48.41 -4.61
N ASP A 178 8.10 47.69 -3.86
CA ASP A 178 8.53 46.97 -2.64
C ASP A 178 9.15 45.62 -3.00
N LEU A 179 10.43 45.64 -3.36
CA LEU A 179 11.18 44.45 -3.75
C LEU A 179 11.43 43.51 -2.54
N THR A 180 11.47 44.03 -1.32
CA THR A 180 11.64 43.23 -0.10
C THR A 180 10.44 42.32 0.14
N ALA A 181 9.23 42.88 0.10
CA ALA A 181 8.00 42.11 0.23
C ALA A 181 7.87 41.08 -0.89
N ASP A 182 8.24 41.45 -2.11
CA ASP A 182 8.18 40.55 -3.27
C ASP A 182 9.20 39.42 -3.21
N LEU A 183 10.43 39.67 -2.77
CA LEU A 183 11.40 38.59 -2.54
C LEU A 183 10.94 37.66 -1.40
N ALA A 184 10.36 38.23 -0.34
CA ALA A 184 9.83 37.48 0.80
C ALA A 184 8.57 36.66 0.46
N THR A 185 7.78 37.06 -0.53
CA THR A 185 6.52 36.39 -0.91
C THR A 185 6.62 35.64 -2.24
N ILE A 186 7.00 36.31 -3.33
CA ILE A 186 7.12 35.74 -4.66
C ILE A 186 8.40 34.90 -4.78
N GLY A 187 9.52 35.38 -4.24
CA GLY A 187 10.79 34.64 -4.23
C GLY A 187 10.67 33.31 -3.48
N THR A 188 10.14 33.35 -2.25
CA THR A 188 9.97 32.16 -1.40
C THR A 188 8.82 31.24 -1.84
N ALA A 189 7.66 31.77 -2.22
CA ALA A 189 6.49 30.95 -2.57
C ALA A 189 6.58 30.35 -3.97
N ARG A 190 7.41 30.91 -4.87
CA ARG A 190 7.56 30.40 -6.24
C ARG A 190 8.82 29.60 -6.50
N ASP A 191 9.66 29.34 -5.51
CA ASP A 191 10.64 28.25 -5.62
C ASP A 191 9.97 26.88 -5.42
N LEU A 192 8.67 26.88 -5.04
CA LEU A 192 7.88 25.72 -4.73
C LEU A 192 6.63 25.60 -5.63
N THR A 193 6.30 24.40 -6.09
CA THR A 193 4.98 24.12 -6.68
C THR A 193 3.89 24.37 -5.62
N PRO A 194 2.66 24.76 -6.03
CA PRO A 194 1.54 24.82 -5.11
C PRO A 194 1.34 23.48 -4.42
N GLU A 195 1.07 23.50 -3.11
CA GLU A 195 0.81 22.27 -2.39
C GLU A 195 -0.44 21.60 -2.95
N THR A 196 -0.31 20.34 -3.38
CA THR A 196 -1.41 19.61 -3.99
C THR A 196 -2.34 19.13 -2.89
N LEU A 197 -3.35 19.94 -2.59
CA LEU A 197 -4.36 19.62 -1.59
C LEU A 197 -5.58 18.97 -2.26
N GLY A 198 -6.03 17.86 -1.68
CA GLY A 198 -7.21 17.12 -2.10
C GLY A 198 -8.53 17.80 -1.71
N PRO A 199 -9.67 17.15 -2.01
CA PRO A 199 -10.99 17.69 -1.74
C PRO A 199 -11.24 17.91 -0.25
N ARG A 200 -12.01 18.96 0.08
CA ARG A 200 -12.39 19.33 1.44
C ARG A 200 -13.08 18.16 2.14
N THR A 201 -12.69 17.89 3.38
CA THR A 201 -13.29 16.86 4.23
C THR A 201 -13.65 17.49 5.56
N ASN A 202 -14.93 17.39 5.94
CA ASN A 202 -15.43 17.96 7.18
C ASN A 202 -15.27 16.95 8.31
N VAL A 203 -14.63 17.34 9.40
CA VAL A 203 -14.44 16.51 10.60
C VAL A 203 -14.94 17.29 11.82
N HIS A 204 -15.70 16.62 12.69
CA HIS A 204 -16.27 17.21 13.89
C HIS A 204 -15.29 17.08 15.06
N PHE A 205 -14.92 18.21 15.67
CA PHE A 205 -14.12 18.28 16.90
C PHE A 205 -14.94 18.88 18.03
N ASP A 206 -14.74 18.37 19.25
CA ASP A 206 -15.21 19.01 20.47
C ASP A 206 -14.54 20.37 20.68
N ASN A 207 -15.19 21.24 21.46
CA ASN A 207 -14.72 22.59 21.70
C ASN A 207 -13.36 22.60 22.42
N GLU A 208 -13.14 21.69 23.38
CA GLU A 208 -11.86 21.58 24.10
C GLU A 208 -10.71 21.27 23.14
N LEU A 209 -10.86 20.26 22.26
CA LEU A 209 -9.86 19.91 21.27
C LEU A 209 -9.60 21.06 20.28
N ARG A 210 -10.64 21.82 19.92
CA ARG A 210 -10.53 22.99 19.04
C ARG A 210 -9.70 24.09 19.67
N ASP A 211 -10.01 24.44 20.92
CA ASP A 211 -9.35 25.54 21.63
C ASP A 211 -7.88 25.22 21.88
N GLN A 212 -7.55 23.95 22.20
CA GLN A 212 -6.17 23.50 22.37
C GLN A 212 -5.37 23.59 21.06
N LEU A 213 -5.95 23.23 19.92
CA LEU A 213 -5.30 23.35 18.62
C LEU A 213 -5.08 24.81 18.23
N ASP A 214 -6.04 25.70 18.51
CA ASP A 214 -5.92 27.12 18.19
C ASP A 214 -4.87 27.82 19.06
N ALA A 215 -4.81 27.48 20.35
CA ALA A 215 -3.76 27.97 21.25
C ALA A 215 -2.36 27.53 20.78
N LEU A 216 -2.22 26.27 20.34
CA LEU A 216 -0.95 25.77 19.80
C LEU A 216 -0.61 26.42 18.45
N ALA A 217 -1.59 26.61 17.57
CA ALA A 217 -1.41 27.26 16.28
C ALA A 217 -0.95 28.71 16.44
N GLY A 218 -1.59 29.47 17.35
CA GLY A 218 -1.21 30.84 17.66
C GLY A 218 0.21 30.97 18.21
N ARG A 219 0.66 30.02 19.05
CA ARG A 219 2.04 29.98 19.57
C ARG A 219 3.10 29.69 18.50
N LEU A 220 2.73 29.02 17.42
CA LEU A 220 3.66 28.53 16.39
C LEU A 220 3.57 29.30 15.06
N GLU A 221 2.81 30.41 15.04
CA GLU A 221 2.50 31.16 13.82
C GLU A 221 2.04 30.22 12.68
N SER A 222 1.18 29.27 13.02
CA SER A 222 0.69 28.21 12.15
C SER A 222 -0.83 28.30 12.05
N ASP A 223 -1.43 27.59 11.10
CA ASP A 223 -2.88 27.37 11.06
C ASP A 223 -3.25 25.96 11.54
N ARG A 224 -4.52 25.78 11.91
CA ARG A 224 -5.08 24.49 12.35
C ARG A 224 -4.95 23.43 11.26
N ALA A 225 -5.06 23.79 9.99
CA ALA A 225 -5.00 22.83 8.89
C ALA A 225 -3.58 22.27 8.69
N GLU A 226 -2.54 23.08 8.91
CA GLU A 226 -1.14 22.69 8.89
C GLU A 226 -0.82 21.76 10.05
N LEU A 227 -1.28 22.09 11.27
CA LEU A 227 -1.16 21.20 12.42
C LEU A 227 -1.88 19.86 12.18
N MET A 228 -3.07 19.87 11.58
CA MET A 228 -3.78 18.64 11.25
C MET A 228 -3.08 17.81 10.17
N ARG A 229 -2.43 18.43 9.20
CA ARG A 229 -1.59 17.72 8.21
C ARG A 229 -0.37 17.10 8.87
N LEU A 230 0.27 17.81 9.81
CA LEU A 230 1.37 17.26 10.60
C LEU A 230 0.91 16.08 11.46
N ALA A 231 -0.21 16.23 12.18
CA ALA A 231 -0.81 15.17 12.98
C ALA A 231 -1.12 13.92 12.15
N ALA A 232 -1.72 14.10 10.97
CA ALA A 232 -1.98 13.02 10.03
C ALA A 232 -0.70 12.30 9.59
N ARG A 233 0.36 13.05 9.23
CA ARG A 233 1.65 12.46 8.83
C ARG A 233 2.31 11.69 9.98
N GLN A 234 2.29 12.23 11.19
CA GLN A 234 2.83 11.54 12.36
C GLN A 234 2.03 10.27 12.70
N LEU A 235 0.70 10.32 12.57
CA LEU A 235 -0.16 9.14 12.75
C LEU A 235 0.16 8.04 11.73
N LEU A 236 0.33 8.41 10.46
CA LEU A 236 0.70 7.47 9.39
C LEU A 236 2.11 6.90 9.58
N ALA A 237 3.04 7.69 10.12
CA ALA A 237 4.39 7.24 10.43
C ALA A 237 4.43 6.27 11.64
N ASN A 238 3.52 6.44 12.60
CA ASN A 238 3.42 5.58 13.78
C ASN A 238 1.97 5.15 14.06
N PRO A 239 1.43 4.17 13.29
CA PRO A 239 0.05 3.72 13.39
C PRO A 239 -0.20 2.73 14.55
N ARG A 240 0.58 2.80 15.63
CA ARG A 240 0.39 1.90 16.79
C ARG A 240 -0.86 2.26 17.58
N ASP A 241 -1.50 1.25 18.17
CA ASP A 241 -2.64 1.37 19.09
C ASP A 241 -3.85 2.16 18.55
N LEU A 242 -4.04 2.20 17.23
CA LEU A 242 -5.10 2.99 16.60
C LEU A 242 -6.50 2.44 16.87
N GLU A 243 -6.71 1.12 16.81
CA GLU A 243 -8.03 0.54 17.04
C GLU A 243 -8.54 0.84 18.45
N LYS A 244 -7.67 0.69 19.46
CA LYS A 244 -7.97 1.06 20.85
C LYS A 244 -8.21 2.56 21.01
N ALA A 245 -7.31 3.40 20.51
CA ALA A 245 -7.42 4.85 20.64
C ALA A 245 -8.66 5.43 19.92
N VAL A 246 -8.98 4.92 18.72
CA VAL A 246 -10.18 5.31 17.96
C VAL A 246 -11.44 4.85 18.67
N THR A 247 -11.41 3.65 19.25
CA THR A 247 -12.53 3.11 20.00
C THR A 247 -12.76 3.90 21.29
N GLU A 248 -11.71 4.20 22.06
CA GLU A 248 -11.77 5.10 23.22
C GLU A 248 -12.25 6.50 22.85
N GLU A 249 -11.81 7.04 21.70
CA GLU A 249 -12.27 8.34 21.19
C GLU A 249 -13.75 8.32 20.78
N ILE A 250 -14.27 7.19 20.29
CA ILE A 250 -15.71 7.01 20.01
C ILE A 250 -16.51 6.95 21.33
N TYR A 251 -15.95 6.31 22.36
CA TYR A 251 -16.57 6.17 23.69
C TYR A 251 -16.41 7.39 24.59
N ARG A 252 -15.59 8.38 24.22
CA ARG A 252 -15.33 9.60 25.02
C ARG A 252 -16.52 10.56 25.09
N GLY A 253 -17.48 10.46 24.18
CA GLY A 253 -18.73 11.21 24.27
C GLY A 253 -19.71 10.53 25.24
N ASP A 254 -20.02 11.17 26.37
CA ASP A 254 -20.89 10.59 27.41
C ASP A 254 -22.26 10.11 26.87
N ALA A 255 -22.83 10.82 25.89
CA ALA A 255 -24.08 10.43 25.22
C ALA A 255 -23.98 9.11 24.41
N ASN A 256 -22.79 8.71 23.96
CA ASN A 256 -22.57 7.46 23.21
C ASN A 256 -22.44 6.24 24.13
N ARG A 257 -21.90 6.43 25.34
CA ARG A 257 -21.58 5.34 26.27
C ARG A 257 -22.83 4.61 26.73
N ASP A 258 -23.86 5.34 27.13
CA ASP A 258 -25.11 4.77 27.66
C ASP A 258 -25.93 4.06 26.58
N LEU A 259 -25.99 4.61 25.37
CA LEU A 259 -26.68 4.00 24.23
C LEU A 259 -26.02 2.69 23.76
N LEU A 260 -24.70 2.57 23.91
CA LEU A 260 -23.94 1.37 23.53
C LEU A 260 -24.05 0.25 24.59
N ILE A 261 -23.99 0.60 25.88
CA ILE A 261 -24.20 -0.36 26.98
C ILE A 261 -25.62 -0.96 26.93
N ALA A 262 -26.64 -0.14 26.64
CA ALA A 262 -28.04 -0.57 26.52
C ALA A 262 -28.33 -1.46 25.29
N ARG A 263 -27.40 -1.50 24.31
CA ARG A 263 -27.50 -2.32 23.10
C ARG A 263 -26.75 -3.64 23.24
N ASP A 264 -25.58 -3.61 23.86
CA ASP A 264 -24.78 -4.83 24.09
C ASP A 264 -25.48 -5.78 25.07
N THR A 265 -26.16 -5.22 26.07
CA THR A 265 -27.09 -5.96 26.96
C THR A 265 -28.24 -6.63 26.19
N ARG A 266 -28.87 -5.93 25.24
CA ARG A 266 -29.92 -6.49 24.36
C ARG A 266 -29.40 -7.60 23.45
N ARG A 267 -28.18 -7.47 22.91
CA ARG A 267 -27.55 -8.53 22.08
C ARG A 267 -27.28 -9.80 22.88
N ARG A 268 -26.79 -9.68 24.11
CA ARG A 268 -26.55 -10.85 24.98
C ARG A 268 -27.84 -11.57 25.35
N GLN A 269 -28.93 -10.83 25.53
CA GLN A 269 -30.25 -11.41 25.78
C GLN A 269 -30.84 -12.11 24.54
N ALA A 270 -30.65 -11.56 23.34
CA ALA A 270 -31.08 -12.20 22.09
C ALA A 270 -30.24 -13.45 21.74
N ALA A 271 -28.91 -13.40 21.94
CA ALA A 271 -28.02 -14.54 21.72
C ALA A 271 -28.27 -15.71 22.69
N ALA A 272 -28.85 -15.43 23.87
CA ALA A 272 -29.30 -16.46 24.80
C ALA A 272 -30.63 -17.12 24.39
N ALA A 273 -31.42 -16.47 23.52
CA ALA A 273 -32.71 -16.98 23.05
C ALA A 273 -32.61 -17.78 21.73
N ASP A 274 -31.58 -17.56 20.91
CA ASP A 274 -31.40 -18.17 19.58
C ASP A 274 -30.51 -19.44 19.56
N GLN A 275 -30.23 -20.09 20.70
CA GLN A 275 -29.57 -21.40 20.70
C GLN A 275 -30.60 -22.53 20.52
N PRO A 276 -30.62 -23.26 19.38
CA PRO A 276 -31.43 -24.45 19.25
C PRO A 276 -30.87 -25.57 20.13
N ALA A 277 -31.78 -26.27 20.82
CA ALA A 277 -31.48 -27.42 21.65
C ALA A 277 -30.93 -28.59 20.83
N HIS A 278 -29.62 -28.64 20.61
CA HIS A 278 -28.92 -29.89 20.35
C HIS A 278 -28.22 -30.32 21.63
N ALA A 279 -28.76 -31.37 22.26
CA ALA A 279 -28.10 -32.08 23.34
C ALA A 279 -26.98 -32.96 22.75
N PRO A 280 -25.71 -32.78 23.17
CA PRO A 280 -24.74 -33.84 23.07
C PRO A 280 -24.74 -34.63 24.37
N THR A 281 -24.92 -35.94 24.23
CA THR A 281 -24.65 -36.96 25.24
C THR A 281 -23.28 -36.68 25.86
N ARG A 282 -23.27 -36.34 27.16
CA ARG A 282 -22.04 -36.12 27.94
C ARG A 282 -21.22 -37.41 27.92
N ALA A 283 -20.12 -37.42 27.15
CA ALA A 283 -19.07 -38.41 27.34
C ALA A 283 -18.44 -38.19 28.74
N PRO A 284 -18.05 -39.26 29.46
CA PRO A 284 -17.53 -39.15 30.80
C PRO A 284 -16.18 -38.42 30.78
N SER A 285 -16.06 -37.35 31.57
CA SER A 285 -14.80 -36.64 31.78
C SER A 285 -13.74 -37.62 32.33
N PRO A 286 -12.60 -37.83 31.66
CA PRO A 286 -11.49 -38.52 32.30
C PRO A 286 -10.78 -37.56 33.24
N GLN A 287 -10.35 -38.08 34.39
CA GLN A 287 -9.54 -37.40 35.42
C GLN A 287 -8.12 -37.06 34.92
N GLY A 288 -8.00 -36.31 33.82
CA GLY A 288 -6.76 -35.92 33.18
C GLY A 288 -6.76 -34.45 32.71
N ASN A 289 -5.63 -34.01 32.14
CA ASN A 289 -5.41 -32.65 31.64
C ASN A 289 -6.64 -32.12 30.87
N PRO A 290 -7.27 -30.99 31.26
CA PRO A 290 -8.53 -30.51 30.70
C PRO A 290 -8.48 -30.12 29.21
N PHE A 291 -7.31 -30.17 28.60
CA PHE A 291 -7.07 -29.86 27.18
C PHE A 291 -6.55 -31.07 26.39
N GLY A 292 -6.64 -32.28 26.94
CA GLY A 292 -6.25 -33.54 26.28
C GLY A 292 -4.74 -33.73 26.07
N LYS A 293 -4.41 -34.62 25.12
CA LYS A 293 -3.02 -35.00 24.78
C LYS A 293 -2.37 -33.96 23.87
N ARG A 294 -1.04 -33.88 23.86
CA ARG A 294 -0.28 -32.96 23.01
C ARG A 294 -0.06 -33.58 21.63
N HIS A 295 -0.50 -32.88 20.60
CA HIS A 295 -0.31 -33.21 19.20
C HIS A 295 0.73 -32.29 18.57
N VAL A 296 1.52 -32.85 17.66
CA VAL A 296 2.65 -32.16 17.05
C VAL A 296 2.28 -31.76 15.63
N PHE A 297 2.39 -30.47 15.33
CA PHE A 297 2.16 -29.92 13.99
C PHE A 297 3.41 -29.20 13.48
N ARG A 298 3.58 -29.18 12.16
CA ARG A 298 4.71 -28.54 11.47
C ARG A 298 4.24 -27.25 10.79
N PHE A 299 4.88 -26.12 11.09
CA PHE A 299 4.59 -24.82 10.47
C PHE A 299 5.86 -24.27 9.83
N ASP A 300 5.78 -23.30 8.91
CA ASP A 300 6.97 -22.51 8.57
C ASP A 300 7.43 -21.67 9.78
N GLU A 301 8.72 -21.38 9.85
CA GLU A 301 9.31 -20.65 10.98
C GLU A 301 8.73 -19.24 11.15
N ASP A 302 8.33 -18.59 10.05
CA ASP A 302 7.72 -17.25 10.11
C ASP A 302 6.33 -17.31 10.74
N THR A 303 5.48 -18.26 10.32
CA THR A 303 4.16 -18.51 10.92
C THR A 303 4.28 -18.87 12.38
N LYS A 304 5.23 -19.74 12.76
CA LYS A 304 5.47 -20.05 14.17
C LYS A 304 5.87 -18.79 14.96
N ARG A 305 6.83 -18.01 14.47
CA ARG A 305 7.28 -16.78 15.13
C ARG A 305 6.14 -15.76 15.29
N ARG A 306 5.30 -15.61 14.27
CA ARG A 306 4.13 -14.72 14.31
C ARG A 306 3.07 -15.20 15.30
N LEU A 307 2.84 -16.51 15.38
CA LEU A 307 1.94 -17.10 16.40
C LEU A 307 2.49 -16.92 17.81
N GLU A 308 3.80 -17.08 18.02
CA GLU A 308 4.44 -16.85 19.31
C GLU A 308 4.30 -15.38 19.74
N LYS A 309 4.58 -14.44 18.83
CA LYS A 309 4.41 -13.02 19.07
C LYS A 309 2.96 -12.66 19.43
N LEU A 310 1.99 -13.15 18.67
CA LEU A 310 0.56 -12.91 18.94
C LEU A 310 0.11 -13.59 20.24
N ALA A 311 0.67 -14.75 20.57
CA ALA A 311 0.35 -15.44 21.81
C ALA A 311 0.94 -14.74 23.05
N ASP A 312 2.12 -14.12 22.92
CA ASP A 312 2.78 -13.41 24.02
C ASP A 312 1.98 -12.20 24.50
N ASP A 313 1.19 -11.57 23.62
CA ASP A 313 0.23 -10.52 23.98
C ASP A 313 -0.83 -11.03 24.99
N TYR A 314 -1.10 -12.33 24.99
CA TYR A 314 -2.00 -13.03 25.92
C TYR A 314 -1.27 -13.79 27.04
N GLY A 315 0.06 -13.71 27.07
CA GLY A 315 0.96 -14.29 28.08
C GLY A 315 1.86 -15.42 27.54
N PRO A 316 2.94 -15.75 28.26
CA PRO A 316 3.94 -16.70 27.78
C PRO A 316 3.35 -18.10 27.57
N ARG A 317 3.76 -18.75 26.47
CA ARG A 317 3.40 -20.14 26.10
C ARG A 317 1.92 -20.36 25.77
N ARG A 318 1.23 -19.36 25.22
CA ARG A 318 -0.21 -19.43 24.88
C ARG A 318 -0.52 -19.87 23.45
N VAL A 319 0.49 -20.20 22.64
CA VAL A 319 0.32 -20.67 21.24
C VAL A 319 -0.66 -21.83 21.12
N SER A 320 -0.63 -22.78 22.06
CA SER A 320 -1.56 -23.92 22.05
C SER A 320 -3.02 -23.49 22.30
N ALA A 321 -3.27 -22.47 23.12
CA ALA A 321 -4.63 -21.95 23.35
C ALA A 321 -5.11 -21.16 22.14
N LEU A 322 -4.23 -20.34 21.56
CA LEU A 322 -4.49 -19.60 20.34
C LEU A 322 -4.89 -20.54 19.20
N LEU A 323 -4.12 -21.61 18.96
CA LEU A 323 -4.44 -22.59 17.93
C LEU A 323 -5.76 -23.34 18.18
N ARG A 324 -6.11 -23.64 19.44
CA ARG A 324 -7.44 -24.21 19.76
C ARG A 324 -8.58 -23.28 19.38
N VAL A 325 -8.45 -21.97 19.66
CA VAL A 325 -9.43 -20.96 19.24
C VAL A 325 -9.55 -20.94 17.72
N GLY A 326 -8.43 -21.02 17.01
CA GLY A 326 -8.42 -21.09 15.54
C GLY A 326 -9.13 -22.31 14.98
N ILE A 327 -8.85 -23.47 15.56
CA ILE A 327 -9.47 -24.72 15.14
C ILE A 327 -10.98 -24.64 15.36
N ARG A 328 -11.44 -24.17 16.53
CA ARG A 328 -12.87 -24.02 16.83
C ARG A 328 -13.55 -23.02 15.91
N THR A 329 -12.89 -21.92 15.58
CA THR A 329 -13.42 -20.92 14.64
C THR A 329 -13.45 -21.44 13.20
N LEU A 330 -12.50 -22.27 12.80
CA LEU A 330 -12.50 -22.94 11.50
C LEU A 330 -13.62 -23.97 11.38
N ILE A 331 -13.85 -24.77 12.43
CA ILE A 331 -14.95 -25.76 12.47
C ILE A 331 -16.31 -25.07 12.36
N ALA A 332 -16.49 -23.95 13.06
CA ALA A 332 -17.72 -23.17 13.01
C ALA A 332 -17.89 -22.35 11.71
N TYR A 333 -16.89 -22.34 10.81
CA TYR A 333 -16.91 -21.50 9.62
C TYR A 333 -17.56 -22.24 8.43
N PRO A 334 -18.71 -21.75 7.89
CA PRO A 334 -19.44 -22.44 6.84
C PRO A 334 -18.65 -22.57 5.53
N ALA A 335 -17.81 -21.58 5.20
CA ALA A 335 -17.02 -21.54 3.97
C ALA A 335 -15.57 -22.06 4.16
N ALA A 336 -15.35 -23.00 5.08
CA ALA A 336 -14.03 -23.59 5.33
C ALA A 336 -13.42 -24.24 4.07
N GLY A 337 -14.24 -24.85 3.21
CA GLY A 337 -13.79 -25.44 1.94
C GLY A 337 -13.25 -24.41 0.95
N GLU A 338 -13.94 -23.28 0.78
CA GLU A 338 -13.48 -22.19 -0.09
C GLU A 338 -12.18 -21.55 0.43
N ALA A 339 -12.09 -21.35 1.75
CA ALA A 339 -10.89 -20.83 2.38
C ALA A 339 -9.69 -21.77 2.21
N LEU A 340 -9.90 -23.09 2.31
CA LEU A 340 -8.87 -24.09 2.06
C LEU A 340 -8.40 -24.07 0.60
N ALA A 341 -9.34 -24.02 -0.36
CA ALA A 341 -9.02 -23.94 -1.79
C ALA A 341 -8.26 -22.64 -2.14
N GLN A 342 -8.62 -21.52 -1.52
CA GLN A 342 -7.92 -20.25 -1.70
C GLN A 342 -6.51 -20.28 -1.09
N ALA A 343 -6.33 -20.89 0.07
CA ALA A 343 -5.02 -21.05 0.70
C ALA A 343 -4.06 -21.89 -0.16
N ARG A 344 -4.56 -23.01 -0.73
CA ARG A 344 -3.78 -23.84 -1.67
C ARG A 344 -3.34 -23.06 -2.91
N ARG A 345 -4.24 -22.24 -3.47
CA ARG A 345 -3.93 -21.36 -4.62
C ARG A 345 -2.87 -20.31 -4.27
N ALA A 346 -2.99 -19.68 -3.11
CA ALA A 346 -2.03 -18.68 -2.65
C ALA A 346 -0.63 -19.28 -2.38
N ASP A 347 -0.56 -20.48 -1.78
CA ASP A 347 0.72 -21.18 -1.56
C ASP A 347 1.38 -21.57 -2.89
N ALA A 348 0.59 -22.08 -3.85
CA ALA A 348 1.08 -22.37 -5.19
C ALA A 348 1.62 -21.11 -5.90
N GLN A 349 0.95 -19.96 -5.75
CA GLN A 349 1.42 -18.68 -6.30
C GLN A 349 2.69 -18.18 -5.61
N ALA A 350 2.77 -18.24 -4.28
CA ALA A 350 3.94 -17.80 -3.52
C ALA A 350 5.18 -18.64 -3.84
N ARG A 351 4.98 -19.93 -4.09
CA ARG A 351 6.04 -20.87 -4.46
C ARG A 351 6.36 -20.84 -5.95
N ALA A 352 5.62 -20.13 -6.80
CA ALA A 352 5.91 -20.06 -8.22
C ALA A 352 7.30 -19.44 -8.49
N LEU A 353 8.08 -20.07 -9.37
CA LEU A 353 9.30 -19.47 -9.90
C LEU A 353 8.97 -18.42 -10.99
N PRO A 354 9.72 -17.30 -11.07
CA PRO A 354 9.54 -16.34 -12.15
C PRO A 354 9.84 -16.98 -13.51
N HIS A 355 9.05 -16.65 -14.53
CA HIS A 355 9.28 -17.18 -15.88
C HIS A 355 10.39 -16.44 -16.62
N ASP A 356 11.16 -17.17 -17.40
CA ASP A 356 12.23 -16.61 -18.23
C ASP A 356 11.68 -16.13 -19.57
N PRO A 357 11.89 -14.86 -19.95
CA PRO A 357 11.49 -14.37 -21.27
C PRO A 357 12.40 -14.98 -22.36
N VAL A 358 11.77 -15.64 -23.33
CA VAL A 358 12.41 -16.22 -24.52
C VAL A 358 11.78 -15.61 -25.76
N THR A 359 12.61 -15.14 -26.68
CA THR A 359 12.13 -14.64 -27.98
C THR A 359 12.06 -15.80 -28.95
N LEU A 360 10.85 -16.26 -29.27
CA LEU A 360 10.59 -17.24 -30.31
C LEU A 360 10.47 -16.52 -31.65
N LYS A 361 11.10 -17.03 -32.70
CA LYS A 361 10.90 -16.56 -34.07
C LYS A 361 10.14 -17.61 -34.86
N LEU A 362 9.06 -17.22 -35.53
CA LEU A 362 8.24 -18.08 -36.39
C LEU A 362 8.20 -17.49 -37.80
N ASP A 363 8.00 -18.34 -38.81
CA ASP A 363 7.64 -17.89 -40.15
C ASP A 363 6.21 -17.32 -40.17
N SER A 364 5.94 -16.40 -41.09
CA SER A 364 4.66 -15.68 -41.15
C SER A 364 3.40 -16.57 -41.24
N PRO A 365 3.36 -17.67 -42.04
CA PRO A 365 2.18 -18.53 -42.06
C PRO A 365 1.98 -19.29 -40.74
N THR A 366 3.04 -19.82 -40.13
CA THR A 366 2.95 -20.50 -38.82
C THR A 366 2.53 -19.51 -37.72
N ALA A 367 3.04 -18.29 -37.76
CA ALA A 367 2.67 -17.22 -36.83
C ALA A 367 1.20 -16.83 -36.93
N ALA A 368 0.65 -16.75 -38.15
CA ALA A 368 -0.77 -16.48 -38.38
C ALA A 368 -1.65 -17.59 -37.81
N CYS A 369 -1.35 -18.86 -38.11
CA CYS A 369 -2.07 -20.02 -37.56
C CYS A 369 -2.02 -20.04 -36.03
N PHE A 370 -0.87 -19.75 -35.44
CA PHE A 370 -0.69 -19.70 -33.99
C PHE A 370 -1.54 -18.60 -33.33
N ARG A 371 -1.63 -17.41 -33.93
CA ARG A 371 -2.50 -16.32 -33.45
C ARG A 371 -3.98 -16.66 -33.57
N THR A 372 -4.39 -17.29 -34.68
CA THR A 372 -5.78 -17.73 -34.86
C THR A 372 -6.17 -18.79 -33.83
N LEU A 373 -5.26 -19.70 -33.50
CA LEU A 373 -5.49 -20.70 -32.44
C LEU A 373 -5.60 -20.04 -31.06
N ALA A 374 -4.72 -19.08 -30.75
CA ALA A 374 -4.79 -18.30 -29.51
C ALA A 374 -6.13 -17.57 -29.35
N ALA A 375 -6.58 -16.90 -30.40
CA ALA A 375 -7.86 -16.19 -30.41
C ALA A 375 -9.05 -17.13 -30.24
N ARG A 376 -9.00 -18.35 -30.81
CA ARG A 376 -10.08 -19.35 -30.71
C ARG A 376 -10.30 -19.86 -29.29
N TYR A 377 -9.24 -19.93 -28.48
CA TYR A 377 -9.29 -20.45 -27.11
C TYR A 377 -9.17 -19.36 -26.04
N GLU A 378 -9.27 -18.08 -26.43
CA GLU A 378 -9.08 -16.92 -25.54
C GLU A 378 -7.78 -16.99 -24.70
N ALA A 379 -6.77 -17.68 -25.22
CA ALA A 379 -5.53 -17.97 -24.52
C ALA A 379 -4.42 -17.03 -24.95
N SER A 380 -3.49 -16.70 -24.04
CA SER A 380 -2.32 -15.92 -24.44
C SER A 380 -1.38 -16.80 -25.28
N PRO A 381 -0.64 -16.21 -26.25
CA PRO A 381 0.42 -16.92 -26.97
C PRO A 381 1.44 -17.59 -26.04
N ARG A 382 1.61 -17.06 -24.82
CA ARG A 382 2.47 -17.63 -23.77
C ARG A 382 1.91 -18.95 -23.23
N ASP A 383 0.61 -19.03 -22.96
CA ASP A 383 -0.02 -20.21 -22.38
C ASP A 383 -0.02 -21.37 -23.37
N LEU A 384 -0.25 -21.07 -24.65
CA LEU A 384 -0.13 -22.05 -25.73
C LEU A 384 1.28 -22.61 -25.87
N VAL A 385 2.33 -21.79 -25.77
CA VAL A 385 3.70 -22.33 -25.80
C VAL A 385 4.01 -23.15 -24.54
N ALA A 386 3.48 -22.77 -23.38
CA ALA A 386 3.65 -23.56 -22.16
C ALA A 386 3.04 -24.96 -22.31
N VAL A 387 1.84 -25.07 -22.91
CA VAL A 387 1.21 -26.35 -23.24
C VAL A 387 1.99 -27.11 -24.31
N ALA A 388 2.42 -26.45 -25.39
CA ALA A 388 3.21 -27.07 -26.45
C ALA A 388 4.50 -27.71 -25.91
N VAL A 389 5.23 -26.95 -25.09
CA VAL A 389 6.47 -27.42 -24.46
C VAL A 389 6.19 -28.54 -23.46
N HIS A 390 5.13 -28.43 -22.65
CA HIS A 390 4.76 -29.50 -21.74
C HIS A 390 4.44 -30.82 -22.47
N ARG A 391 3.62 -30.76 -23.54
CA ARG A 391 3.32 -31.94 -24.38
C ARG A 391 4.58 -32.54 -25.00
N LEU A 392 5.51 -31.71 -25.48
CA LEU A 392 6.78 -32.16 -26.02
C LEU A 392 7.65 -32.83 -24.94
N LEU A 393 7.74 -32.28 -23.73
CA LEU A 393 8.54 -32.85 -22.65
C LEU A 393 7.91 -34.15 -22.10
N ALA A 394 6.58 -34.23 -22.03
CA ALA A 394 5.86 -35.44 -21.63
C ALA A 394 5.98 -36.56 -22.68
N ALA A 395 6.01 -36.22 -23.97
CA ALA A 395 6.13 -37.16 -25.08
C ALA A 395 7.10 -36.64 -26.17
N PRO A 396 8.42 -36.71 -25.95
CA PRO A 396 9.40 -36.12 -26.87
C PRO A 396 9.40 -36.81 -28.25
N GLY A 397 9.09 -38.11 -28.31
CA GLY A 397 8.98 -38.88 -29.56
C GLY A 397 10.23 -38.77 -30.46
N HIS A 398 10.09 -39.14 -31.74
CA HIS A 398 11.15 -39.00 -32.74
C HIS A 398 11.14 -37.57 -33.32
N HIS A 399 11.87 -36.65 -32.70
CA HIS A 399 11.93 -35.23 -33.10
C HIS A 399 13.21 -34.84 -33.85
N ARG A 400 14.20 -35.74 -33.95
CA ARG A 400 15.53 -35.45 -34.54
C ARG A 400 15.49 -34.97 -36.01
N PRO A 401 14.75 -35.62 -36.94
CA PRO A 401 14.71 -35.15 -38.33
C PRO A 401 14.04 -33.77 -38.45
N THR A 402 12.95 -33.58 -37.70
CA THR A 402 12.18 -32.34 -37.67
C THR A 402 12.97 -31.20 -37.02
N LEU A 403 13.74 -31.48 -35.97
CA LEU A 403 14.62 -30.52 -35.30
C LEU A 403 15.71 -29.99 -36.24
N ILE A 404 16.35 -30.88 -37.01
CA ILE A 404 17.41 -30.50 -37.95
C ILE A 404 16.84 -29.65 -39.10
N ALA A 405 15.66 -30.01 -39.62
CA ALA A 405 14.96 -29.21 -40.63
C ALA A 405 14.56 -27.82 -40.10
N GLU A 406 13.99 -27.75 -38.89
CA GLU A 406 13.61 -26.50 -38.22
C GLU A 406 14.83 -25.64 -37.82
N ALA A 407 15.99 -26.25 -37.59
CA ALA A 407 17.24 -25.53 -37.36
C ALA A 407 17.81 -24.91 -38.63
N ALA A 408 17.60 -25.56 -39.79
CA ALA A 408 18.05 -25.09 -41.10
C ALA A 408 17.07 -24.10 -41.76
N THR A 409 15.90 -23.85 -41.16
CA THR A 409 14.85 -23.00 -41.73
C THR A 409 15.24 -21.52 -41.71
N SER A 410 15.19 -20.85 -42.87
CA SER A 410 15.41 -19.41 -43.06
C SER A 410 14.08 -18.63 -43.22
N GLY A 411 14.06 -17.31 -42.96
CA GLY A 411 12.86 -16.47 -43.10
C GLY A 411 11.98 -16.34 -41.82
N LEU A 412 12.59 -16.50 -40.65
CA LEU A 412 11.91 -16.38 -39.35
C LEU A 412 11.86 -14.90 -38.90
N ASP A 413 10.91 -14.14 -39.44
CA ASP A 413 10.84 -12.69 -39.25
C ASP A 413 9.94 -12.25 -38.09
N GLU A 414 8.94 -13.06 -37.74
CA GLU A 414 7.98 -12.72 -36.68
C GLU A 414 8.49 -13.12 -35.30
N LYS A 415 8.68 -12.11 -34.42
CA LYS A 415 9.18 -12.29 -33.05
C LYS A 415 8.03 -12.35 -32.05
N PHE A 416 7.94 -13.47 -31.35
CA PHE A 416 7.03 -13.65 -30.21
C PHE A 416 7.83 -13.60 -28.91
N LYS A 417 7.43 -12.71 -28.00
CA LYS A 417 7.90 -12.76 -26.62
C LYS A 417 7.12 -13.84 -25.89
N VAL A 418 7.79 -14.95 -25.62
CA VAL A 418 7.24 -16.08 -24.89
C VAL A 418 7.90 -16.10 -23.51
N SER A 419 7.23 -16.64 -22.51
CA SER A 419 7.84 -16.89 -21.20
C SER A 419 7.81 -18.38 -20.92
N LEU A 420 8.99 -18.99 -20.79
CA LEU A 420 9.12 -20.41 -20.47
C LEU A 420 9.31 -20.59 -18.97
N ARG A 421 8.93 -21.77 -18.49
CA ARG A 421 9.23 -22.21 -17.13
C ARG A 421 10.73 -22.45 -16.97
N PRO A 422 11.38 -22.05 -15.86
CA PRO A 422 12.79 -22.31 -15.63
C PRO A 422 13.18 -23.79 -15.66
N SER A 423 12.31 -24.72 -15.24
CA SER A 423 12.53 -26.16 -15.41
C SER A 423 12.43 -26.56 -16.88
N ALA A 424 11.33 -26.21 -17.54
CA ALA A 424 11.10 -26.54 -18.94
C ALA A 424 12.21 -25.99 -19.85
N ARG A 425 12.74 -24.80 -19.55
CA ARG A 425 13.89 -24.24 -20.27
C ARG A 425 15.15 -25.09 -20.08
N ARG A 426 15.46 -25.49 -18.84
CA ARG A 426 16.58 -26.40 -18.55
C ARG A 426 16.40 -27.74 -19.23
N ASP A 427 15.20 -28.31 -19.22
CA ASP A 427 14.90 -29.59 -19.86
C ASP A 427 14.99 -29.49 -21.38
N ILE A 428 14.52 -28.39 -21.98
CA ILE A 428 14.69 -28.07 -23.40
C ILE A 428 16.17 -27.91 -23.74
N GLU A 429 16.94 -27.17 -22.93
CA GLU A 429 18.38 -26.96 -23.14
C GLU A 429 19.12 -28.30 -23.04
N GLN A 430 18.82 -29.14 -22.04
CA GLN A 430 19.39 -30.48 -21.93
C GLN A 430 19.01 -31.40 -23.10
N LEU A 431 17.77 -31.34 -23.59
CA LEU A 431 17.34 -32.09 -24.78
C LEU A 431 18.02 -31.58 -26.04
N ALA A 432 18.19 -30.27 -26.19
CA ALA A 432 18.88 -29.66 -27.31
C ALA A 432 20.38 -29.98 -27.31
N ASP A 433 21.04 -29.94 -26.14
CA ASP A 433 22.47 -30.20 -25.98
C ASP A 433 22.84 -31.64 -26.36
N ARG A 434 21.92 -32.60 -26.20
CA ARG A 434 22.08 -33.99 -26.71
C ARG A 434 22.21 -34.06 -28.24
N HIS A 435 21.84 -33.00 -28.94
CA HIS A 435 21.80 -32.92 -30.40
C HIS A 435 22.70 -31.81 -31.00
N GLY A 436 23.41 -31.06 -30.16
CA GLY A 436 24.33 -29.99 -30.54
C GLY A 436 24.03 -28.66 -29.84
N THR A 437 25.08 -27.86 -29.60
CA THR A 437 24.93 -26.58 -28.89
C THR A 437 24.04 -25.61 -29.66
N ARG A 438 23.07 -24.98 -28.97
CA ARG A 438 22.18 -23.88 -29.46
C ARG A 438 20.95 -24.29 -30.29
N LEU A 439 20.42 -25.50 -30.13
CA LEU A 439 19.18 -25.93 -30.80
C LEU A 439 17.88 -25.69 -30.00
N SER A 440 17.95 -25.08 -28.81
CA SER A 440 16.81 -24.87 -27.90
C SER A 440 15.64 -24.13 -28.55
N SER A 441 15.93 -23.12 -29.39
CA SER A 441 14.88 -22.37 -30.09
C SER A 441 14.19 -23.17 -31.20
N ALA A 442 14.91 -24.07 -31.87
CA ALA A 442 14.35 -24.96 -32.88
C ALA A 442 13.48 -26.04 -32.23
N LEU A 443 13.87 -26.53 -31.06
CA LEU A 443 13.08 -27.51 -30.30
C LEU A 443 11.73 -26.93 -29.83
N VAL A 444 11.71 -25.65 -29.41
CA VAL A 444 10.46 -24.94 -29.10
C VAL A 444 9.59 -24.74 -30.35
N ARG A 445 10.17 -24.47 -31.52
CA ARG A 445 9.41 -24.42 -32.79
C ARG A 445 8.78 -25.76 -33.15
N VAL A 446 9.51 -26.87 -32.98
CA VAL A 446 8.97 -28.22 -33.15
C VAL A 446 7.81 -28.47 -32.19
N ALA A 447 7.91 -28.02 -30.95
CA ALA A 447 6.81 -28.11 -29.97
C ALA A 447 5.55 -27.38 -30.46
N VAL A 448 5.71 -26.15 -30.96
CA VAL A 448 4.61 -25.33 -31.49
C VAL A 448 4.00 -25.99 -32.73
N ARG A 449 4.82 -26.52 -33.65
CA ARG A 449 4.32 -27.20 -34.86
C ARG A 449 3.46 -28.42 -34.50
N ARG A 450 3.94 -29.25 -33.56
CA ARG A 450 3.18 -30.41 -33.07
C ARG A 450 1.86 -30.01 -32.41
N LEU A 451 1.83 -28.88 -31.72
CA LEU A 451 0.59 -28.36 -31.14
C LEU A 451 -0.39 -27.91 -32.24
N LEU A 452 0.10 -27.25 -33.29
CA LEU A 452 -0.72 -26.83 -34.44
C LEU A 452 -1.25 -28.03 -35.23
N ASP A 453 -0.44 -29.07 -35.39
CA ASP A 453 -0.81 -30.30 -36.10
C ASP A 453 -1.84 -31.13 -35.32
N ASN A 454 -1.82 -31.08 -33.98
CA ASN A 454 -2.79 -31.77 -33.13
C ASN A 454 -3.25 -30.92 -31.93
N PRO A 455 -4.28 -30.07 -32.11
CA PRO A 455 -4.84 -29.22 -31.05
C PRO A 455 -5.89 -29.93 -30.18
N ALA A 456 -6.07 -31.25 -30.29
CA ALA A 456 -7.02 -31.98 -29.45
C ALA A 456 -6.68 -31.81 -27.96
N ASP A 457 -7.70 -31.74 -27.10
CA ASP A 457 -7.61 -31.59 -25.63
C ASP A 457 -6.96 -30.29 -25.11
N LEU A 458 -6.91 -29.24 -25.94
CA LEU A 458 -6.25 -27.97 -25.58
C LEU A 458 -6.94 -27.21 -24.44
N ALA A 459 -8.26 -27.37 -24.29
CA ALA A 459 -9.02 -26.69 -23.23
C ALA A 459 -8.66 -27.21 -21.83
N GLY A 460 -8.60 -28.54 -21.65
CA GLY A 460 -8.19 -29.15 -20.39
C GLY A 460 -6.72 -28.90 -20.07
N ASP A 461 -5.87 -28.88 -21.08
CA ASP A 461 -4.46 -28.54 -20.92
C ASP A 461 -4.23 -27.07 -20.56
N LEU A 462 -4.99 -26.14 -21.13
CA LEU A 462 -4.91 -24.74 -20.74
C LEU A 462 -5.40 -24.52 -19.29
N GLU A 463 -6.40 -25.26 -18.84
CA GLU A 463 -6.90 -25.16 -17.46
C GLU A 463 -5.93 -25.78 -16.44
N ASN A 464 -5.29 -26.91 -16.77
CA ASN A 464 -4.49 -27.67 -15.81
C ASN A 464 -2.99 -27.40 -15.93
N ILE A 465 -2.48 -27.24 -17.14
CA ILE A 465 -1.05 -27.07 -17.38
C ILE A 465 -0.69 -25.61 -17.28
N ALA A 466 -1.37 -24.69 -17.96
CA ALA A 466 -0.96 -23.27 -17.97
C ALA A 466 -0.74 -22.65 -16.57
N PRO A 467 -1.57 -22.93 -15.53
CA PRO A 467 -1.46 -22.22 -14.26
C PRO A 467 -0.29 -22.63 -13.34
N VAL A 468 0.20 -23.87 -13.29
CA VAL A 468 1.23 -24.24 -12.28
C VAL A 468 2.04 -25.46 -12.68
N HIS A 469 3.35 -25.35 -12.94
CA HIS A 469 4.31 -26.45 -12.70
C HIS A 469 5.75 -25.92 -12.59
N ASP A 470 6.03 -25.10 -11.58
CA ASP A 470 7.39 -24.83 -11.08
C ASP A 470 7.28 -24.22 -9.68
N LEU A 471 7.30 -25.07 -8.66
CA LEU A 471 7.21 -24.65 -7.27
C LEU A 471 8.59 -24.70 -6.61
N ARG A 472 8.95 -23.64 -5.90
CA ARG A 472 10.08 -23.62 -4.97
C ARG A 472 9.94 -24.78 -3.96
N PRO A 473 11.07 -25.35 -3.46
CA PRO A 473 11.04 -26.29 -2.36
C PRO A 473 10.24 -25.73 -1.19
N ALA A 474 9.51 -26.59 -0.47
CA ALA A 474 8.77 -26.18 0.72
C ALA A 474 9.73 -25.61 1.77
N GLU A 475 9.30 -24.56 2.48
CA GLU A 475 10.12 -23.88 3.48
C GLU A 475 10.47 -24.78 4.67
N ARG A 476 11.56 -24.44 5.39
CA ARG A 476 11.97 -25.18 6.58
C ARG A 476 10.85 -25.15 7.63
N THR A 477 10.50 -26.34 8.12
CA THR A 477 9.38 -26.49 9.06
C THR A 477 9.84 -26.52 10.52
N ALA A 478 9.10 -25.80 11.35
CA ALA A 478 9.21 -25.68 12.78
C ALA A 478 8.16 -26.55 13.48
N ARG A 479 8.54 -27.16 14.60
CA ARG A 479 7.63 -27.96 15.44
C ARG A 479 6.81 -27.07 16.37
N VAL A 480 5.50 -27.30 16.42
CA VAL A 480 4.57 -26.67 17.35
C VAL A 480 3.70 -27.73 18.04
N ASP A 481 3.69 -27.74 19.37
CA ASP A 481 2.88 -28.68 20.15
C ASP A 481 1.56 -28.02 20.58
N VAL A 482 0.43 -28.67 20.25
CA VAL A 482 -0.92 -28.20 20.57
C VAL A 482 -1.64 -29.26 21.41
N ALA A 483 -2.10 -28.90 22.60
CA ALA A 483 -2.99 -29.78 23.37
C ALA A 483 -4.40 -29.71 22.78
N LEU A 484 -4.96 -30.85 22.38
CA LEU A 484 -6.31 -30.98 21.84
C LEU A 484 -7.09 -31.99 22.70
N ASP A 485 -8.31 -31.62 23.09
CA ASP A 485 -9.25 -32.54 23.73
C ASP A 485 -9.87 -33.49 22.69
N ASP A 486 -10.39 -34.62 23.16
CA ASP A 486 -10.89 -35.69 22.28
C ASP A 486 -12.10 -35.23 21.44
N GLU A 487 -12.90 -34.30 21.97
CA GLU A 487 -14.03 -33.68 21.28
C GLU A 487 -13.57 -32.82 20.09
N LEU A 488 -12.57 -31.96 20.30
CA LEU A 488 -12.02 -31.08 19.27
C LEU A 488 -11.28 -31.88 18.18
N LEU A 489 -10.62 -32.97 18.56
CA LEU A 489 -10.01 -33.91 17.61
C LEU A 489 -11.05 -34.56 16.70
N ALA A 490 -12.13 -35.09 17.29
CA ALA A 490 -13.19 -35.74 16.52
C ALA A 490 -13.85 -34.78 15.51
N HIS A 491 -14.10 -33.52 15.91
CA HIS A 491 -14.64 -32.52 14.99
C HIS A 491 -13.67 -32.11 13.89
N LEU A 492 -12.36 -32.08 14.18
CA LEU A 492 -11.33 -31.77 13.19
C LEU A 492 -11.17 -32.92 12.18
N ASP A 493 -11.31 -34.17 12.62
CA ASP A 493 -11.32 -35.35 11.74
C ASP A 493 -12.53 -35.35 10.80
N ALA A 494 -13.73 -35.15 11.34
CA ALA A 494 -14.94 -35.06 10.54
C ALA A 494 -14.85 -33.93 9.50
N LEU A 495 -14.20 -32.81 9.84
CA LEU A 495 -13.95 -31.73 8.90
C LEU A 495 -12.92 -32.10 7.83
N ALA A 496 -11.87 -32.82 8.19
CA ALA A 496 -10.84 -33.29 7.27
C ALA A 496 -11.41 -34.26 6.23
N ASP A 497 -12.22 -35.22 6.68
CA ASP A 497 -12.88 -36.20 5.83
C ASP A 497 -13.85 -35.52 4.85
N ARG A 498 -14.65 -34.55 5.35
CA ARG A 498 -15.59 -33.79 4.52
C ARG A 498 -14.90 -32.95 3.44
N LEU A 499 -13.71 -32.43 3.72
CA LEU A 499 -12.99 -31.50 2.84
C LEU A 499 -11.88 -32.16 2.00
N GLY A 500 -11.66 -33.47 2.13
CA GLY A 500 -10.55 -34.16 1.48
C GLY A 500 -9.19 -33.56 1.87
N SER A 501 -9.00 -33.29 3.15
CA SER A 501 -7.80 -32.66 3.71
C SER A 501 -7.24 -33.51 4.85
N ASN A 502 -6.17 -33.06 5.50
CA ASN A 502 -5.59 -33.71 6.67
C ASN A 502 -5.53 -32.73 7.85
N ARG A 503 -5.35 -33.29 9.05
CA ARG A 503 -5.28 -32.50 10.30
C ARG A 503 -4.24 -31.39 10.22
N GLN A 504 -3.09 -31.69 9.63
CA GLN A 504 -1.96 -30.78 9.51
C GLN A 504 -2.29 -29.55 8.67
N GLU A 505 -2.97 -29.74 7.54
CA GLU A 505 -3.36 -28.68 6.62
C GLU A 505 -4.49 -27.82 7.21
N LEU A 506 -5.46 -28.44 7.90
CA LEU A 506 -6.52 -27.69 8.59
C LEU A 506 -6.00 -26.87 9.77
N VAL A 507 -5.06 -27.41 10.55
CA VAL A 507 -4.42 -26.68 11.65
C VAL A 507 -3.52 -25.57 11.11
N TYR A 508 -2.86 -25.79 9.98
CA TYR A 508 -2.11 -24.76 9.27
C TYR A 508 -3.02 -23.63 8.77
N LEU A 509 -4.17 -23.96 8.17
CA LEU A 509 -5.18 -23.00 7.76
C LEU A 509 -5.76 -22.23 8.94
N ALA A 510 -6.06 -22.90 10.06
CA ALA A 510 -6.55 -22.28 11.28
C ALA A 510 -5.54 -21.24 11.83
N ALA A 511 -4.25 -21.58 11.83
CA ALA A 511 -3.19 -20.66 12.22
C ALA A 511 -3.09 -19.44 11.32
N GLN A 512 -3.05 -19.64 9.99
CA GLN A 512 -3.01 -18.53 9.04
C GLN A 512 -4.25 -17.63 9.17
N ARG A 513 -5.41 -18.23 9.41
CA ARG A 513 -6.66 -17.50 9.57
C ARG A 513 -6.66 -16.68 10.86
N ILE A 514 -6.18 -17.22 11.98
CA ILE A 514 -5.99 -16.43 13.21
C ILE A 514 -5.03 -15.28 12.97
N LEU A 515 -3.87 -15.53 12.35
CA LEU A 515 -2.88 -14.48 12.09
C LEU A 515 -3.42 -13.37 11.18
N ARG A 516 -4.36 -13.70 10.28
CA ARG A 516 -5.02 -12.73 9.38
C ARG A 516 -6.24 -12.05 10.01
N PHE A 517 -6.95 -12.74 10.89
CA PHE A 517 -8.24 -12.32 11.44
C PHE A 517 -8.22 -12.42 12.97
N HIS A 518 -7.28 -11.73 13.62
CA HIS A 518 -7.14 -11.77 15.09
C HIS A 518 -8.06 -10.79 15.85
N ASN A 519 -8.85 -10.00 15.13
CA ASN A 519 -9.76 -9.03 15.75
C ASN A 519 -10.87 -9.80 16.50
N ASN A 520 -11.12 -9.46 17.76
CA ASN A 520 -12.04 -10.16 18.68
C ASN A 520 -11.61 -11.58 19.11
N ILE A 521 -10.33 -11.94 19.01
CA ILE A 521 -9.81 -13.20 19.57
C ILE A 521 -9.74 -13.15 21.11
N GLU A 522 -9.69 -11.95 21.72
CA GLU A 522 -9.59 -11.77 23.18
C GLU A 522 -10.67 -12.51 23.97
N ASP A 523 -11.95 -12.30 23.67
CA ASP A 523 -13.05 -12.96 24.38
C ASP A 523 -13.01 -14.48 24.20
N ARG A 524 -12.68 -14.95 22.99
CA ARG A 524 -12.54 -16.38 22.68
C ARG A 524 -11.32 -17.00 23.36
N MET A 525 -10.23 -16.25 23.49
CA MET A 525 -9.03 -16.65 24.23
C MET A 525 -9.30 -16.70 25.72
N LEU A 526 -10.04 -15.74 26.26
CA LEU A 526 -10.49 -15.75 27.65
C LEU A 526 -11.38 -16.97 27.90
N ASP A 527 -12.39 -17.22 27.06
CA ASP A 527 -13.26 -18.40 27.16
C ASP A 527 -12.46 -19.70 27.06
N GLU A 528 -11.49 -19.80 26.15
CA GLU A 528 -10.59 -20.94 26.02
C GLU A 528 -9.72 -21.15 27.27
N MET A 529 -9.24 -20.06 27.86
CA MET A 529 -8.44 -20.06 29.09
C MET A 529 -9.28 -20.40 30.33
N PHE A 530 -10.56 -20.03 30.35
CA PHE A 530 -11.52 -20.27 31.44
C PHE A 530 -12.24 -21.62 31.34
N ARG A 531 -12.10 -22.34 30.22
CA ARG A 531 -12.71 -23.67 30.01
C ARG A 531 -12.22 -24.74 31.00
N ALA A 532 -11.04 -24.56 31.59
CA ALA A 532 -10.56 -25.39 32.70
C ALA A 532 -11.06 -24.85 34.06
N GLN A 533 -12.02 -25.55 34.67
CA GLN A 533 -12.69 -25.18 35.92
C GLN A 533 -11.70 -24.87 37.09
N ASN A 534 -10.54 -25.54 37.10
CA ASN A 534 -9.51 -25.38 38.14
C ASN A 534 -8.64 -24.10 37.98
N ASN A 535 -8.58 -23.49 36.79
CA ASN A 535 -7.75 -22.29 36.53
C ASN A 535 -8.49 -20.97 36.76
N ARG A 536 -9.83 -21.00 36.76
CA ARG A 536 -10.69 -19.80 36.91
C ARG A 536 -10.48 -19.09 38.25
N LYS A 537 -10.44 -19.84 39.36
CA LYS A 537 -10.19 -19.27 40.71
C LYS A 537 -8.79 -18.66 40.82
N HIS A 538 -7.76 -19.33 40.29
CA HIS A 538 -6.37 -18.89 40.41
C HIS A 538 -6.07 -17.65 39.57
N LEU A 539 -6.58 -17.57 38.34
CA LEU A 539 -6.36 -16.43 37.44
C LEU A 539 -7.16 -15.19 37.84
N LEU A 540 -8.39 -15.36 38.35
CA LEU A 540 -9.18 -14.24 38.93
C LEU A 540 -8.48 -13.65 40.16
N ALA A 541 -7.91 -14.49 41.03
CA ALA A 541 -7.12 -14.04 42.18
C ALA A 541 -5.84 -13.28 41.77
N LYS A 542 -5.18 -13.71 40.69
CA LYS A 542 -3.99 -13.03 40.13
C LYS A 542 -4.33 -11.69 39.48
N HIS A 543 -5.47 -11.62 38.77
CA HIS A 543 -5.98 -10.38 38.18
C HIS A 543 -6.38 -9.36 39.26
N ALA A 544 -7.09 -9.80 40.31
CA ALA A 544 -7.47 -8.96 41.44
C ALA A 544 -6.24 -8.43 42.22
N ARG A 545 -5.17 -9.23 42.34
CA ARG A 545 -3.89 -8.76 42.91
C ARG A 545 -3.22 -7.68 42.05
N ARG A 546 -3.22 -7.84 40.73
CA ARG A 546 -2.62 -6.87 39.79
C ARG A 546 -3.37 -5.54 39.76
N GLU A 547 -4.71 -5.60 39.78
CA GLU A 547 -5.58 -4.42 39.94
C GLU A 547 -5.29 -3.66 41.24
N ARG A 548 -5.06 -4.38 42.36
CA ARG A 548 -4.69 -3.76 43.64
C ARG A 548 -3.34 -3.04 43.59
N THR A 549 -2.31 -3.64 42.99
CA THR A 549 -1.00 -2.96 42.81
C THR A 549 -1.11 -1.71 41.95
N ARG A 550 -1.88 -1.75 40.85
CA ARG A 550 -2.05 -0.59 39.97
C ARG A 550 -2.82 0.57 40.59
N ARG A 551 -3.72 0.29 41.54
CA ARG A 551 -4.41 1.33 42.32
C ARG A 551 -3.48 1.94 43.37
N LYS A 552 -2.66 1.11 44.02
CA LYS A 552 -1.67 1.56 45.00
C LYS A 552 -0.58 2.45 44.39
N ASP A 553 -0.06 2.09 43.23
CA ASP A 553 0.91 2.91 42.48
C ASP A 553 0.32 4.24 41.97
N ARG A 554 -1.00 4.38 41.95
CA ARG A 554 -1.71 5.60 41.52
C ARG A 554 -1.99 6.55 42.69
N ASP A 555 -2.23 6.00 43.87
CA ASP A 555 -2.44 6.75 45.11
C ASP A 555 -1.12 7.26 45.72
N ASP A 556 0.03 6.60 45.43
CA ASP A 556 1.37 7.04 45.87
C ASP A 556 1.98 8.16 44.98
N THR A 557 1.23 8.66 43.99
CA THR A 557 1.67 9.75 43.07
C THR A 557 0.77 11.00 43.08
N VAL A 558 -0.02 11.19 44.14
CA VAL A 558 -0.77 12.43 44.40
C VAL A 558 -0.14 13.21 45.54
#